data_AF-A0A521C9D8-F1
#
_entry.id   AF-A0A521C9D8-F1
#
_cell.length_a   1.000
_cell.length_b   1.000
_cell.length_c   1.000
_cell.angle_alpha   90.00
_cell.angle_beta   90.00
_cell.angle_gamma   90.00
#
_symmetry.space_group_name_H-M   'P 1'
#
loop_
_entity.id
_entity.type
_entity.pdbx_description
1 polymer ?
#
loop_
_entity_poly.entity_id
_entity_poly.type
_entity_poly.pdbx_seq_one_letter_code
_entity_poly.pdbx_strand_id
1 'polypeptide(L)'
;MDGQALECRLAEMVEIARADPRRRIAPEQVEEWAGDLANHQFYNVIALMVAEKYAAGVLSYQVCDGIMNDLWWAWLESLESRGRAVPEPFYEIFSAYDAGEYHRKRDRSDNPVKEHTDPWIAEILSRPSHPMT
;
A
#
# COMPACT_ATOMS: atom_id res chain seq x y z
N MET A 1 -1.93 6.66 -17.72
CA MET A 1 -1.61 7.68 -16.71
C MET A 1 -0.11 7.91 -16.67
N ASP A 2 0.35 9.15 -16.56
CA ASP A 2 1.79 9.46 -16.46
C ASP A 2 2.29 9.48 -15.00
N GLY A 3 3.61 9.49 -14.81
CA GLY A 3 4.23 9.42 -13.48
C GLY A 3 3.94 10.64 -12.60
N GLN A 4 3.71 11.82 -13.18
CA GLN A 4 3.38 13.01 -12.40
C GLN A 4 1.97 12.92 -11.82
N ALA A 5 1.02 12.41 -12.59
CA ALA A 5 -0.34 12.16 -12.11
C ALA A 5 -0.33 11.17 -10.94
N LEU A 6 0.43 10.07 -11.03
CA LEU A 6 0.56 9.08 -9.95
C LEU A 6 1.15 9.69 -8.67
N GLU A 7 2.19 10.52 -8.79
CA GLU A 7 2.78 11.23 -7.65
C GLU A 7 1.77 12.19 -7.00
N CYS A 8 0.95 12.89 -7.78
CA CYS A 8 -0.13 13.72 -7.24
C CYS A 8 -1.17 12.88 -6.48
N ARG A 9 -1.54 11.69 -6.99
CA ARG A 9 -2.48 10.80 -6.30
C ARG A 9 -1.91 10.29 -4.98
N LEU A 10 -0.65 9.88 -4.97
CA LEU A 10 0.01 9.44 -3.74
C LEU A 10 0.13 10.58 -2.73
N ALA A 11 0.42 11.81 -3.16
CA ALA A 11 0.42 12.97 -2.27
C ALA A 11 -0.96 13.19 -1.63
N GLU A 12 -2.05 13.04 -2.41
CA GLU A 12 -3.42 13.13 -1.91
C GLU A 12 -3.72 12.03 -0.85
N MET A 13 -3.29 10.79 -1.11
CA MET A 13 -3.41 9.68 -0.15
C MET A 13 -2.64 9.95 1.15
N VAL A 14 -1.44 10.52 1.05
CA VAL A 14 -0.62 10.89 2.22
C VAL A 14 -1.33 11.94 3.07
N GLU A 15 -1.95 12.95 2.45
CA GLU A 15 -2.73 13.95 3.18
C GLU A 15 -3.96 13.33 3.87
N ILE A 16 -4.65 12.40 3.21
CA ILE A 16 -5.76 11.66 3.81
C ILE A 16 -5.28 10.86 5.04
N ALA A 17 -4.21 10.08 4.88
CA ALA A 17 -3.64 9.25 5.94
C ALA A 17 -3.13 10.06 7.15
N ARG A 18 -2.75 11.33 6.94
CA ARG A 18 -2.30 12.23 8.01
C ARG A 18 -3.42 12.98 8.73
N ALA A 19 -4.55 13.23 8.07
CA ALA A 19 -5.55 14.18 8.54
C ALA A 19 -6.55 13.59 9.55
N ASP A 20 -7.25 12.51 9.20
CA ASP A 20 -8.30 11.91 10.04
C ASP A 20 -8.29 10.38 9.92
N PRO A 21 -8.02 9.63 11.01
CA PRO A 21 -8.02 8.16 10.98
C PRO A 21 -9.40 7.53 10.71
N ARG A 22 -10.49 8.32 10.69
CA ARG A 22 -11.83 7.86 10.31
C ARG A 22 -12.12 8.05 8.82
N ARG A 23 -11.37 8.91 8.14
CA ARG A 23 -11.54 9.16 6.72
C ARG A 23 -10.75 8.10 5.96
N ARG A 24 -11.47 7.18 5.32
CA ARG A 24 -10.89 6.16 4.45
C ARG A 24 -10.94 6.59 2.99
N ILE A 25 -10.01 6.07 2.20
CA ILE A 25 -10.12 6.08 0.74
C ILE A 25 -11.27 5.15 0.33
N ALA A 26 -12.24 5.67 -0.42
CA ALA A 26 -13.38 4.91 -0.92
C ALA A 26 -13.05 4.20 -2.25
N PRO A 27 -13.69 3.06 -2.59
CA PRO A 27 -13.50 2.39 -3.88
C PRO A 27 -13.71 3.31 -5.08
N GLU A 28 -14.72 4.18 -5.03
CA GLU A 28 -15.04 5.11 -6.12
C GLU A 28 -13.93 6.14 -6.33
N GLN A 29 -13.22 6.52 -5.25
CA GLN A 29 -12.09 7.43 -5.33
C GLN A 29 -10.87 6.74 -5.97
N VAL A 30 -10.68 5.44 -5.70
CA VAL A 30 -9.66 4.63 -6.40
C VAL A 30 -9.98 4.51 -7.88
N GLU A 31 -11.24 4.25 -8.25
CA GLU A 31 -11.69 4.20 -9.64
C GLU A 31 -11.45 5.53 -10.37
N GLU A 32 -11.78 6.65 -9.73
CA GLU A 32 -11.52 8.00 -10.26
C GLU A 32 -10.01 8.23 -10.46
N TRP A 33 -9.20 7.89 -9.46
CA TRP A 33 -7.76 8.08 -9.52
C TRP A 33 -7.08 7.16 -10.53
N ALA A 34 -7.57 5.93 -10.71
CA ALA A 34 -7.06 4.98 -11.69
C ALA A 34 -7.26 5.50 -13.13
N GLY A 35 -8.36 6.20 -13.40
CA GLY A 35 -8.65 6.77 -14.71
C GLY A 35 -8.63 5.70 -15.80
N ASP A 36 -7.73 5.83 -16.77
CA ASP A 36 -7.57 4.85 -17.87
C ASP A 36 -6.78 3.58 -17.48
N LEU A 37 -6.14 3.55 -16.30
CA LEU A 37 -5.50 2.32 -15.80
C LEU A 37 -6.58 1.36 -15.32
N ALA A 38 -6.35 0.05 -15.53
CA ALA A 38 -7.16 -0.93 -14.84
C ALA A 38 -6.90 -0.84 -13.33
N ASN A 39 -7.94 -0.94 -12.49
CA ASN A 39 -7.80 -0.71 -11.05
C ASN A 39 -6.73 -1.60 -10.41
N HIS A 40 -6.66 -2.88 -10.78
CA HIS A 40 -5.62 -3.79 -10.29
C HIS A 40 -4.18 -3.30 -10.58
N GLN A 41 -3.95 -2.67 -11.74
CA GLN A 41 -2.65 -2.06 -12.07
C GLN A 41 -2.39 -0.83 -11.20
N PHE A 42 -3.42 -0.02 -10.95
CA PHE A 42 -3.32 1.14 -10.06
C PHE A 42 -2.92 0.74 -8.63
N TYR A 43 -3.57 -0.28 -8.05
CA TYR A 43 -3.19 -0.83 -6.73
C TYR A 43 -1.72 -1.24 -6.68
N ASN A 44 -1.26 -1.99 -7.68
CA ASN A 44 0.12 -2.45 -7.76
C ASN A 44 1.13 -1.30 -7.84
N VAL A 45 0.88 -0.34 -8.72
CA VAL A 45 1.79 0.80 -8.95
C VAL A 45 1.86 1.68 -7.70
N ILE A 46 0.72 2.02 -7.10
CA ILE A 46 0.70 2.84 -5.89
C ILE A 46 1.37 2.11 -4.72
N ALA A 47 1.10 0.82 -4.52
CA ALA A 47 1.72 0.05 -3.44
C ALA A 47 3.26 0.04 -3.56
N LEU A 48 3.78 -0.13 -4.78
CA LEU A 48 5.22 -0.04 -5.06
C LEU A 48 5.76 1.35 -4.73
N MET A 49 5.09 2.42 -5.16
CA MET A 49 5.51 3.79 -4.83
C MET A 49 5.52 4.06 -3.31
N VAL A 50 4.53 3.53 -2.58
CA VAL A 50 4.49 3.61 -1.10
C VAL A 50 5.69 2.89 -0.50
N ALA A 51 5.97 1.65 -0.94
CA ALA A 51 7.11 0.85 -0.49
C ALA A 51 8.46 1.53 -0.78
N GLU A 52 8.63 2.10 -1.97
CA GLU A 52 9.84 2.84 -2.36
C GLU A 52 10.05 4.08 -1.49
N LYS A 53 9.00 4.89 -1.26
CA LYS A 53 9.09 6.08 -0.41
C LYS A 53 9.31 5.72 1.07
N TYR A 54 8.77 4.60 1.53
CA TYR A 54 9.07 4.07 2.87
C TYR A 54 10.54 3.66 3.00
N ALA A 55 11.04 2.85 2.07
CA ALA A 55 12.43 2.39 2.06
C ALA A 55 13.44 3.55 1.95
N ALA A 56 13.07 4.62 1.23
CA ALA A 56 13.87 5.84 1.14
C ALA A 56 13.78 6.74 2.39
N GLY A 57 12.96 6.40 3.39
CA GLY A 57 12.74 7.20 4.61
C GLY A 57 11.94 8.49 4.38
N VAL A 58 11.27 8.62 3.22
CA VAL A 58 10.44 9.78 2.87
C VAL A 58 9.08 9.73 3.57
N LEU A 59 8.51 8.54 3.71
CA LEU A 59 7.26 8.30 4.44
C LEU A 59 7.52 7.44 5.68
N SER A 60 6.83 7.75 6.78
CA SER A 60 6.86 6.95 8.01
C SER A 60 6.01 5.70 7.89
N TYR A 61 6.34 4.66 8.65
CA TYR A 61 5.56 3.41 8.75
C TYR A 61 4.06 3.69 8.91
N GLN A 62 3.67 4.56 9.86
CA GLN A 62 2.26 4.85 10.16
C GLN A 62 1.48 5.43 8.97
N VAL A 63 2.16 6.20 8.10
CA VAL A 63 1.52 6.79 6.92
C VAL A 63 1.35 5.72 5.85
N CYS A 64 2.40 4.93 5.61
CA CYS A 64 2.35 3.84 4.64
C CYS A 64 1.33 2.77 5.03
N ASP A 65 1.35 2.34 6.29
CA ASP A 65 0.40 1.39 6.85
C ASP A 65 -1.05 1.88 6.71
N GLY A 66 -1.32 3.15 7.05
CA GLY A 66 -2.63 3.76 6.86
C GLY A 66 -3.11 3.74 5.40
N ILE A 67 -2.24 4.12 4.45
CA ILE A 67 -2.55 4.07 3.02
C ILE A 67 -2.87 2.63 2.58
N MET A 68 -2.04 1.66 3.00
CA MET A 68 -2.22 0.26 2.59
C MET A 68 -3.48 -0.35 3.19
N ASN A 69 -3.80 -0.03 4.44
CA ASN A 69 -5.06 -0.43 5.09
C ASN A 69 -6.27 0.17 4.37
N ASP A 70 -6.24 1.44 4.01
CA ASP A 70 -7.32 2.09 3.25
C ASP A 70 -7.52 1.48 1.87
N LEU A 71 -6.44 1.24 1.13
CA LEU A 71 -6.49 0.57 -0.16
C LEU A 71 -7.00 -0.88 -0.03
N TRP A 72 -6.65 -1.59 1.04
CA TRP A 72 -7.18 -2.93 1.31
C TRP A 72 -8.71 -2.92 1.48
N TRP A 73 -9.23 -1.98 2.27
CA TRP A 73 -10.68 -1.80 2.41
C TRP A 73 -11.34 -1.42 1.09
N ALA A 74 -10.75 -0.48 0.34
CA ALA A 74 -11.26 -0.08 -0.97
C ALA A 74 -11.30 -1.26 -1.95
N TRP A 75 -10.29 -2.14 -1.94
CA TRP A 75 -10.30 -3.36 -2.74
C TRP A 75 -11.44 -4.28 -2.33
N LEU A 76 -11.57 -4.60 -1.04
CA LEU A 76 -12.61 -5.51 -0.53
C LEU A 76 -14.04 -5.02 -0.84
N GLU A 77 -14.26 -3.71 -0.86
CA GLU A 77 -15.56 -3.10 -1.14
C GLU A 77 -15.82 -2.92 -2.65
N SER A 78 -14.77 -2.97 -3.48
CA SER A 78 -14.88 -2.81 -4.94
C SER A 78 -15.66 -3.96 -5.60
N LEU A 79 -16.34 -3.65 -6.71
CA LEU A 79 -16.99 -4.67 -7.54
C LEU A 79 -15.97 -5.62 -8.20
N GLU A 80 -14.75 -5.15 -8.45
CA GLU A 80 -13.68 -5.95 -9.07
C GLU A 80 -13.20 -7.11 -8.19
N SER A 81 -13.30 -6.98 -6.87
CA SER A 81 -12.89 -8.04 -5.92
C SER A 81 -13.72 -9.32 -6.06
N ARG A 82 -14.93 -9.23 -6.62
CA ARG A 82 -15.87 -10.37 -6.67
C ARG A 82 -15.34 -11.49 -7.56
N GLY A 83 -14.78 -12.51 -6.91
CA GLY A 83 -14.26 -13.70 -7.58
C GLY A 83 -12.87 -13.52 -8.19
N ARG A 84 -12.16 -12.43 -7.88
CA ARG A 84 -10.77 -12.20 -8.32
C ARG A 84 -9.81 -12.31 -7.15
N ALA A 85 -8.60 -12.77 -7.43
CA ALA A 85 -7.49 -12.68 -6.48
C ALA A 85 -7.11 -11.20 -6.27
N VAL A 86 -6.62 -10.89 -5.08
CA VAL A 86 -6.04 -9.59 -4.78
C VAL A 86 -4.81 -9.39 -5.68
N PRO A 87 -4.62 -8.22 -6.30
CA PRO A 87 -3.49 -8.01 -7.20
C PRO A 87 -2.15 -8.07 -6.46
N GLU A 88 -1.14 -8.61 -7.15
CA GLU A 88 0.24 -8.65 -6.69
C GLU A 88 1.09 -7.68 -7.51
N PRO A 89 2.00 -6.90 -6.90
CA PRO A 89 2.50 -7.04 -5.52
C PRO A 89 1.71 -6.27 -4.45
N PHE A 90 0.54 -5.70 -4.75
CA PHE A 90 -0.23 -4.93 -3.76
C PHE A 90 -0.53 -5.74 -2.49
N TYR A 91 -1.00 -6.98 -2.62
CA TYR A 91 -1.34 -7.81 -1.47
C TYR A 91 -0.12 -8.15 -0.61
N GLU A 92 1.00 -8.51 -1.25
CA GLU A 92 2.23 -8.80 -0.53
C GLU A 92 2.76 -7.57 0.24
N ILE A 93 2.72 -6.39 -0.38
CA ILE A 93 3.13 -5.13 0.26
C ILE A 93 2.20 -4.80 1.42
N PHE A 94 0.87 -4.94 1.24
CA PHE A 94 -0.10 -4.78 2.32
C PHE A 94 0.23 -5.71 3.50
N SER A 95 0.48 -6.98 3.20
CA SER A 95 0.83 -7.99 4.21
C SER A 95 2.13 -7.65 4.97
N ALA A 96 3.10 -7.02 4.30
CA ALA A 96 4.33 -6.57 4.94
C ALA A 96 4.11 -5.43 5.95
N TYR A 97 3.19 -4.50 5.67
CA TYR A 97 2.83 -3.45 6.62
C TYR A 97 1.99 -3.99 7.79
N ASP A 98 0.98 -4.83 7.51
CA ASP A 98 0.16 -5.51 8.53
C ASP A 98 1.02 -6.34 9.50
N ALA A 99 2.04 -7.03 8.98
CA ALA A 99 2.99 -7.78 9.79
C ALA A 99 3.76 -6.93 10.83
N GLY A 100 3.87 -5.61 10.59
CA GLY A 100 4.49 -4.62 11.46
C GLY A 100 3.58 -4.11 12.59
N GLU A 101 2.29 -4.42 12.57
CA GLU A 101 1.36 -3.97 13.62
C GLU A 101 1.48 -4.81 14.91
N TYR A 102 1.94 -6.06 14.79
CA TYR A 102 1.80 -7.06 15.84
C TYR A 102 3.14 -7.47 16.46
N HIS A 103 3.25 -7.28 17.78
CA HIS A 103 4.29 -7.92 18.58
C HIS A 103 4.08 -9.42 18.62
N ARG A 104 5.12 -10.17 18.27
CA ARG A 104 5.16 -11.63 18.34
C ARG A 104 5.69 -12.11 19.69
N LYS A 105 6.47 -11.30 20.39
CA LYS A 105 6.90 -11.61 21.75
C LYS A 105 5.82 -11.21 22.76
N ARG A 106 5.55 -12.08 23.73
CA ARG A 106 4.55 -11.85 24.77
C ARG A 106 4.84 -10.60 25.62
N ASP A 107 6.13 -10.31 25.84
CA ASP A 107 6.59 -9.14 26.60
C ASP A 107 6.69 -7.86 25.74
N ARG A 108 6.37 -7.95 24.44
CA ARG A 108 6.44 -6.85 23.47
C ARG A 108 7.81 -6.19 23.38
N SER A 109 8.88 -6.93 23.67
CA SER A 109 10.25 -6.42 23.60
C SER A 109 10.81 -6.39 22.17
N ASP A 110 10.10 -6.98 21.21
CA ASP A 110 10.40 -6.93 19.78
C ASP A 110 10.00 -5.59 19.17
N ASN A 111 10.61 -5.28 18.02
CA ASN A 111 10.16 -4.19 17.16
C ASN A 111 9.60 -4.81 15.88
N PRO A 112 8.27 -4.96 15.76
CA PRO A 112 7.68 -5.69 14.64
C PRO A 112 7.98 -5.06 13.27
N VAL A 113 8.03 -3.73 13.21
CA VAL A 113 8.40 -3.01 11.99
C VAL A 113 9.82 -3.35 11.57
N LYS A 114 10.78 -3.27 12.50
CA LYS A 114 12.19 -3.59 12.22
C LYS A 114 12.44 -5.07 11.94
N GLU A 115 11.69 -5.94 12.58
CA GLU A 115 11.87 -7.39 12.50
C GLU A 115 11.08 -8.02 11.34
N HIS A 116 10.06 -7.35 10.80
CA HIS A 116 9.17 -7.90 9.77
C HIS A 116 8.92 -6.97 8.58
N THR A 117 8.40 -5.76 8.79
CA THR A 117 8.08 -4.85 7.67
C THR A 117 9.33 -4.44 6.91
N ASP A 118 10.36 -3.96 7.60
CA ASP A 118 11.63 -3.52 7.01
C ASP A 118 12.28 -4.58 6.11
N PRO A 119 12.55 -5.81 6.61
CA PRO A 119 13.18 -6.84 5.77
C PRO A 119 12.27 -7.31 4.63
N TRP A 120 10.95 -7.40 4.83
CA TRP A 120 10.05 -7.87 3.78
C TRP A 120 9.88 -6.84 2.66
N ILE A 121 9.74 -5.55 2.99
CA ILE A 121 9.73 -4.47 1.99
C ILE A 121 11.06 -4.43 1.22
N ALA A 122 12.20 -4.57 1.92
CA ALA A 122 13.50 -4.64 1.27
C ALA A 122 13.61 -5.84 0.32
N GLU A 123 13.07 -7.00 0.70
CA GLU A 123 13.01 -8.18 -0.15
C GLU A 123 12.17 -7.92 -1.41
N ILE A 124 10.93 -7.42 -1.25
CA ILE A 124 10.01 -7.13 -2.37
C ILE A 124 10.68 -6.19 -3.38
N LEU A 125 11.30 -5.09 -2.91
CA LEU A 125 11.95 -4.10 -3.76
C LEU A 125 13.26 -4.59 -4.39
N SER A 126 13.88 -5.64 -3.84
CA SER A 126 15.09 -6.25 -4.40
C SER A 126 14.79 -7.18 -5.58
N ARG A 127 13.52 -7.60 -5.76
CA ARG A 127 13.13 -8.50 -6.83
C ARG A 127 13.22 -7.78 -8.18
N PRO A 128 13.64 -8.47 -9.26
CA PRO A 128 13.53 -7.91 -10.60
C PRO A 128 12.06 -7.55 -10.84
N SER A 129 11.81 -6.30 -11.28
CA SER A 129 10.46 -5.83 -11.59
C SER A 129 9.77 -6.86 -12.48
N HIS A 130 8.68 -7.45 -11.99
CA HIS A 130 7.89 -8.35 -12.83
C HIS A 130 7.37 -7.53 -14.01
N PRO A 131 7.51 -7.99 -15.26
CA PRO A 131 6.88 -7.32 -16.38
C PRO A 131 5.39 -7.24 -16.07
N MET A 132 4.81 -6.04 -16.19
CA MET A 132 3.36 -5.83 -16.13
C MET A 132 2.73 -6.56 -17.32
N THR A 133 2.50 -7.87 -17.19
CA THR A 133 1.79 -8.68 -18.18
C THR A 133 0.30 -8.59 -17.95
#